data_AF-A0A1I7CGV5-F1
#
_entry.id   AF-A0A1I7CGV5-F1
#
_cell.length_a   1.000
_cell.length_b   1.000
_cell.length_c   1.000
_cell.angle_alpha   90.00
_cell.angle_beta   90.00
_cell.angle_gamma   90.00
#
_symmetry.space_group_name_H-M   'P 1'
#
loop_
_entity.id
_entity.type
_entity.pdbx_description
1 polymer ?
#
loop_
_entity_poly.entity_id
_entity_poly.type
_entity_poly.pdbx_seq_one_letter_code
_entity_poly.pdbx_strand_id
1 'polypeptide(L)'
;MIKLETLSTIDSATYLQKNEIADFLFVHLGQYGDPKEDIMKCLDYALDQSLHAGGFVVMARENGKLLGVLVMNKTGMSGYIPENILVYIAVDAEQRGKGIGGKIMDMAIKMANGSIALHVEPDNPAKKLYERIGFTNKYLEMRLTK
;
A
#
# COMPACT_ATOMS: atom_id res chain seq x y z
N MET A 1 14.40 13.82 -10.63
CA MET A 1 14.45 12.36 -10.91
C MET A 1 13.67 11.66 -9.82
N ILE A 2 12.75 10.77 -10.19
CA ILE A 2 11.95 10.00 -9.24
C ILE A 2 12.84 8.95 -8.57
N LYS A 3 12.90 8.99 -7.24
CA LYS A 3 13.59 8.02 -6.38
C LYS A 3 12.56 7.16 -5.65
N LEU A 4 12.79 5.86 -5.59
CA LEU A 4 12.01 4.96 -4.72
C LEU A 4 12.71 4.83 -3.37
N GLU A 5 11.93 4.90 -2.31
CA GLU A 5 12.35 4.74 -0.92
C GLU A 5 11.45 3.72 -0.23
N THR A 6 11.96 3.05 0.79
CA THR A 6 11.23 1.99 1.49
C THR A 6 11.33 2.19 2.99
N LEU A 7 10.28 1.82 3.70
CA LEU A 7 10.30 1.63 5.15
C LEU A 7 9.76 0.24 5.46
N SER A 8 10.40 -0.43 6.40
CA SER A 8 10.04 -1.76 6.87
C SER A 8 10.24 -1.84 8.38
N THR A 9 9.99 -3.00 8.96
CA THR A 9 10.09 -3.22 10.40
C THR A 9 11.50 -2.93 10.94
N ILE A 10 12.56 -3.09 10.14
CA ILE A 10 13.94 -2.82 10.58
C ILE A 10 14.30 -1.33 10.63
N ASP A 11 13.52 -0.46 9.96
CA ASP A 11 13.88 0.95 9.76
C ASP A 11 13.47 1.87 10.93
N SER A 12 12.77 1.32 11.94
CA SER A 12 12.31 2.07 13.14
C SER A 12 11.64 3.41 12.79
N ALA A 13 10.63 3.35 11.90
CA ALA A 13 9.98 4.54 11.35
C ALA A 13 9.38 5.44 12.44
N THR A 14 9.72 6.73 12.37
CA THR A 14 9.25 7.73 13.33
C THR A 14 7.77 8.06 13.12
N TYR A 15 7.15 8.63 14.16
CA TYR A 15 5.79 9.18 14.05
C TYR A 15 5.68 10.22 12.93
N LEU A 16 6.68 11.10 12.76
CA LEU A 16 6.67 12.15 11.73
C LEU A 16 6.67 11.55 10.32
N GLN A 17 7.46 10.51 10.07
CA GLN A 17 7.47 9.81 8.78
C GLN A 17 6.11 9.15 8.50
N LYS A 18 5.55 8.44 9.50
CA LYS A 18 4.22 7.83 9.37
C LYS A 18 3.14 8.87 9.13
N ASN A 19 3.19 9.99 9.84
CA ASN A 19 2.22 11.07 9.69
C ASN A 19 2.29 11.72 8.30
N GLU A 20 3.49 11.97 7.75
CA GLU A 20 3.65 12.47 6.37
C GLU A 20 3.02 11.51 5.34
N ILE A 21 3.25 10.20 5.51
CA ILE A 21 2.68 9.16 4.65
C ILE A 21 1.16 9.14 4.78
N ALA A 22 0.62 9.21 6.00
CA ALA A 22 -0.80 9.22 6.25
C ALA A 22 -1.49 10.46 5.66
N ASP A 23 -0.88 11.64 5.79
CA ASP A 23 -1.36 12.88 5.17
C ASP A 23 -1.42 12.76 3.65
N PHE A 24 -0.38 12.19 3.03
CA PHE A 24 -0.36 11.94 1.59
C PHE A 24 -1.49 11.00 1.16
N LEU A 25 -1.64 9.86 1.85
CA LEU A 25 -2.67 8.86 1.53
C LEU A 25 -4.08 9.42 1.72
N PHE A 26 -4.33 10.14 2.82
CA PHE A 26 -5.62 10.76 3.12
C PHE A 26 -6.07 11.70 2.00
N VAL A 27 -5.15 12.49 1.44
CA VAL A 27 -5.45 13.39 0.32
C VAL A 27 -5.65 12.63 -0.99
N HIS A 28 -4.77 11.67 -1.31
CA HIS A 28 -4.69 11.10 -2.66
C HIS A 28 -5.49 9.82 -2.90
N LEU A 29 -5.98 9.15 -1.85
CA LEU A 29 -6.95 8.05 -1.97
C LEU A 29 -8.34 8.58 -2.37
N GLY A 30 -8.66 9.84 -2.01
CA GLY A 30 -9.91 10.49 -2.38
C GLY A 30 -11.13 9.73 -1.86
N GLN A 31 -12.10 9.46 -2.73
CA GLN A 31 -13.34 8.75 -2.34
C GLN A 31 -13.13 7.29 -1.92
N TYR A 32 -11.98 6.69 -2.26
CA TYR A 32 -11.63 5.31 -1.91
C TYR A 32 -10.75 5.23 -0.65
N GLY A 33 -10.58 6.35 0.04
CA GLY A 33 -9.73 6.46 1.21
C GLY A 33 -10.45 6.19 2.52
N ASP A 34 -9.66 5.88 3.53
CA ASP A 34 -10.09 5.74 4.91
C ASP A 34 -9.76 7.01 5.72
N PRO A 35 -10.39 7.22 6.89
CA PRO A 35 -9.98 8.26 7.81
C PRO A 35 -8.49 8.16 8.15
N LYS A 36 -7.83 9.31 8.31
CA LYS A 36 -6.39 9.38 8.61
C LYS A 36 -5.98 8.52 9.82
N GLU A 37 -6.85 8.43 10.82
CA GLU A 37 -6.63 7.60 12.01
C GLU A 37 -6.49 6.10 11.68
N ASP A 38 -7.29 5.60 10.74
CA ASP A 38 -7.24 4.20 10.31
C ASP A 38 -6.05 3.93 9.37
N ILE A 39 -5.67 4.93 8.56
CA ILE A 39 -4.41 4.91 7.81
C ILE A 39 -3.22 4.81 8.77
N MET A 40 -3.22 5.60 9.85
CA MET A 40 -2.16 5.54 10.87
C MET A 40 -2.09 4.17 11.54
N LYS A 41 -3.23 3.56 11.91
CA LYS A 41 -3.24 2.17 12.45
C LYS A 41 -2.65 1.16 11.47
N CYS A 42 -2.93 1.31 10.18
CA CYS A 42 -2.34 0.46 9.15
C CYS A 42 -0.82 0.63 9.07
N LEU A 43 -0.32 1.87 9.13
CA LEU A 43 1.12 2.16 9.11
C LEU A 43 1.82 1.65 10.36
N ASP A 44 1.17 1.80 11.52
CA ASP A 44 1.64 1.23 12.78
C ASP A 44 1.80 -0.28 12.65
N TYR A 45 0.77 -0.98 12.13
CA TYR A 45 0.84 -2.42 11.88
C TYR A 45 1.95 -2.79 10.88
N ALA A 46 2.05 -2.10 9.74
CA ALA A 46 3.00 -2.41 8.68
C ALA A 46 4.46 -2.29 9.14
N LEU A 47 4.74 -1.37 10.06
CA LEU A 47 6.08 -0.99 10.49
C LEU A 47 6.38 -1.44 11.93
N ASP A 48 5.49 -2.22 12.54
CA ASP A 48 5.65 -2.80 13.87
C ASP A 48 6.76 -3.87 13.87
N GLN A 49 7.55 -3.90 14.94
CA GLN A 49 8.72 -4.80 15.08
C GLN A 49 8.39 -6.12 15.77
N SER A 50 7.16 -6.34 16.20
CA SER A 50 6.72 -7.56 16.85
C SER A 50 6.64 -8.74 15.88
N LEU A 51 6.53 -9.94 16.44
CA LEU A 51 6.43 -11.20 15.69
C LEU A 51 5.10 -11.37 14.94
N HIS A 52 4.06 -10.62 15.30
CA HIS A 52 2.68 -10.85 14.82
C HIS A 52 2.17 -9.77 13.87
N ALA A 53 2.95 -8.71 13.69
CA ALA A 53 2.65 -7.61 12.78
C ALA A 53 3.81 -7.42 11.80
N GLY A 54 3.67 -6.44 10.91
CA GLY A 54 4.69 -6.07 9.95
C GLY A 54 4.19 -6.03 8.52
N GLY A 55 5.14 -5.80 7.62
CA GLY A 55 4.84 -5.33 6.29
C GLY A 55 5.93 -4.37 5.84
N PHE A 56 5.58 -3.46 4.95
CA PHE A 56 6.46 -2.40 4.48
C PHE A 56 5.68 -1.31 3.75
N VAL A 57 6.34 -0.17 3.56
CA VAL A 57 5.87 0.95 2.77
C VAL A 57 6.87 1.20 1.64
N VAL A 58 6.36 1.42 0.43
CA VAL A 58 7.14 1.91 -0.71
C VAL A 58 6.69 3.33 -1.03
N MET A 59 7.64 4.25 -1.14
CA MET A 59 7.40 5.65 -1.46
C MET A 59 8.13 6.03 -2.75
N ALA A 60 7.49 6.82 -3.60
CA ALA A 60 8.15 7.52 -4.70
C ALA A 60 8.31 8.99 -4.30
N ARG A 61 9.54 9.52 -4.41
CA ARG A 61 9.84 10.93 -4.16
C ARG A 61 10.53 11.60 -5.33
N GLU A 62 10.28 12.89 -5.47
CA GLU A 62 11.09 13.77 -6.31
C GLU A 62 11.30 15.09 -5.58
N ASN A 63 12.56 15.55 -5.49
CA ASN A 63 12.94 16.78 -4.80
C ASN A 63 12.40 16.86 -3.36
N GLY A 64 12.39 15.72 -2.65
CA GLY A 64 11.87 15.61 -1.28
C GLY A 64 10.35 15.46 -1.18
N LYS A 65 9.57 15.76 -2.23
CA LYS A 65 8.10 15.63 -2.23
C LYS A 65 7.66 14.19 -2.51
N LEU A 66 6.70 13.69 -1.74
CA LEU A 66 6.01 12.43 -2.04
C LEU A 66 5.18 12.57 -3.32
N LEU A 67 5.36 11.61 -4.24
CA LEU A 67 4.58 11.49 -5.47
C LEU A 67 3.68 10.25 -5.49
N GLY A 68 3.96 9.27 -4.63
CA GLY A 68 3.17 8.06 -4.50
C GLY A 68 3.61 7.20 -3.33
N VAL A 69 2.67 6.44 -2.80
CA VAL A 69 2.83 5.57 -1.63
C VAL A 69 2.11 4.26 -1.87
N LEU A 70 2.69 3.15 -1.43
CA LEU A 70 2.03 1.86 -1.25
C LEU A 70 2.32 1.31 0.14
N VAL A 71 1.29 0.80 0.82
CA VAL A 71 1.39 0.16 2.15
C VAL A 71 0.99 -1.31 2.01
N MET A 72 1.90 -2.19 2.43
CA MET A 72 1.72 -3.64 2.46
C MET A 72 1.71 -4.11 3.90
N ASN A 73 0.71 -4.91 4.28
CA ASN A 73 0.67 -5.60 5.56
C ASN A 73 0.90 -7.10 5.35
N LYS A 74 1.58 -7.74 6.30
CA LYS A 74 1.59 -9.21 6.41
C LYS A 74 0.28 -9.69 7.01
N THR A 75 -0.22 -10.84 6.55
CA THR A 75 -1.46 -11.42 7.08
C THR A 75 -1.20 -12.43 8.19
N GLY A 76 -0.03 -13.08 8.19
CA GLY A 76 0.28 -14.20 9.08
C GLY A 76 -0.44 -15.51 8.71
N MET A 77 -1.04 -15.59 7.53
CA MET A 77 -1.96 -16.68 7.13
C MET A 77 -1.42 -17.59 6.01
N SER A 78 -0.10 -17.76 5.94
CA SER A 78 0.56 -18.53 4.89
C SER A 78 -0.04 -19.93 4.73
N GLY A 79 -0.21 -20.36 3.47
CA GLY A 79 -0.76 -21.66 3.11
C GLY A 79 -2.28 -21.73 2.91
N TYR A 80 -3.04 -20.69 3.30
CA TYR A 80 -4.51 -20.67 3.08
C TYR A 80 -5.07 -19.30 2.68
N ILE A 81 -4.48 -18.19 3.16
CA ILE A 81 -4.74 -16.82 2.67
C ILE A 81 -3.40 -16.22 2.23
N PRO A 82 -3.37 -15.34 1.21
CA PRO A 82 -2.13 -14.71 0.77
C PRO A 82 -1.34 -14.09 1.92
N GLU A 83 -0.02 -14.28 1.91
CA GLU A 83 0.90 -13.86 2.97
C GLU A 83 0.92 -12.35 3.19
N ASN A 84 0.57 -11.60 2.15
CA ASN A 84 0.56 -10.14 2.13
C ASN A 84 -0.79 -9.62 1.68
N ILE A 85 -1.19 -8.48 2.22
CA ILE A 85 -2.32 -7.70 1.75
C ILE A 85 -1.84 -6.28 1.43
N LEU A 86 -2.03 -5.86 0.18
CA LEU A 86 -1.83 -4.48 -0.23
C LEU A 86 -3.05 -3.70 0.26
N VAL A 87 -2.83 -2.86 1.28
CA VAL A 87 -3.90 -2.11 1.93
C VAL A 87 -4.14 -0.79 1.21
N TYR A 88 -3.07 -0.04 0.95
CA TYR A 88 -3.17 1.26 0.29
C TYR A 88 -2.20 1.37 -0.88
N ILE A 89 -2.65 2.04 -1.93
CA ILE A 89 -1.79 2.60 -2.97
C ILE A 89 -2.41 3.90 -3.47
N ALA A 90 -1.60 4.97 -3.50
CA ALA A 90 -1.99 6.23 -4.09
C ALA A 90 -0.83 6.86 -4.85
N VAL A 91 -1.15 7.61 -5.89
CA VAL A 91 -0.21 8.45 -6.64
C VAL A 91 -0.84 9.84 -6.71
N ASP A 92 -0.02 10.87 -6.51
CA ASP A 92 -0.42 12.26 -6.65
C ASP A 92 -1.16 12.44 -7.99
N ALA A 93 -2.35 13.02 -7.94
CA ALA A 93 -3.23 13.16 -9.09
C ALA A 93 -2.55 13.93 -10.23
N GLU A 94 -1.71 14.92 -9.90
CA GLU A 94 -0.93 15.71 -10.86
C GLU A 94 0.21 14.92 -11.51
N GLN A 95 0.51 13.73 -10.98
CA GLN A 95 1.60 12.87 -11.42
C GLN A 95 1.10 11.57 -12.09
N ARG A 96 -0.22 11.44 -12.29
CA ARG A 96 -0.82 10.32 -13.02
C ARG A 96 -0.32 10.27 -14.46
N GLY A 97 -0.32 9.06 -15.04
CA GLY A 97 0.17 8.83 -16.41
C GLY A 97 1.71 8.79 -16.55
N LYS A 98 2.48 9.13 -15.51
CA LYS A 98 3.96 9.10 -15.53
C LYS A 98 4.58 7.75 -15.16
N GLY A 99 3.77 6.69 -15.05
CA GLY A 99 4.23 5.34 -14.69
C GLY A 99 4.67 5.14 -13.23
N ILE A 100 4.42 6.11 -12.34
CA ILE A 100 4.83 6.05 -10.91
C ILE A 100 4.20 4.86 -10.20
N GLY A 101 2.89 4.66 -10.35
CA GLY A 101 2.18 3.55 -9.71
C GLY A 101 2.73 2.18 -10.13
N GLY A 102 3.12 2.02 -11.40
CA GLY A 102 3.79 0.80 -11.88
C GLY A 102 5.14 0.58 -11.19
N LYS A 103 5.99 1.62 -11.11
CA LYS A 103 7.30 1.53 -10.44
C LYS A 103 7.19 1.17 -8.96
N ILE A 104 6.23 1.77 -8.25
CA ILE A 104 5.96 1.47 -6.83
C ILE A 104 5.52 0.01 -6.69
N MET A 105 4.57 -0.43 -7.53
CA MET A 105 4.06 -1.79 -7.52
C MET A 105 5.14 -2.82 -7.82
N ASP A 106 5.98 -2.58 -8.83
CA ASP A 106 7.10 -3.48 -9.18
C ASP A 106 8.07 -3.65 -8.01
N MET A 107 8.36 -2.58 -7.27
CA MET A 107 9.18 -2.66 -6.06
C MET A 107 8.47 -3.44 -4.95
N ALA A 108 7.18 -3.15 -4.72
CA ALA A 108 6.41 -3.84 -3.68
C ALA A 108 6.30 -5.34 -3.93
N ILE A 109 6.08 -5.77 -5.19
CA ILE A 109 6.04 -7.19 -5.56
C ILE A 109 7.40 -7.86 -5.31
N LYS A 110 8.51 -7.18 -5.61
CA LYS A 110 9.86 -7.71 -5.35
C LYS A 110 10.17 -7.84 -3.86
N MET A 111 9.64 -6.95 -3.04
CA MET A 111 9.84 -6.98 -1.59
C MET A 111 8.94 -8.00 -0.89
N ALA A 112 7.76 -8.26 -1.44
CA ALA A 112 6.81 -9.20 -0.87
C ALA A 112 7.32 -10.64 -1.01
N ASN A 113 7.35 -11.35 0.12
CA ASN A 113 7.56 -12.80 0.13
C ASN A 113 6.20 -13.49 0.16
N GLY A 114 5.93 -14.35 -0.83
CA GLY A 114 4.66 -15.06 -0.95
C GLY A 114 3.62 -14.31 -1.77
N SER A 115 2.37 -14.75 -1.66
CA SER A 115 1.25 -14.21 -2.42
C SER A 115 0.79 -12.86 -1.88
N ILE A 116 0.17 -12.05 -2.74
CA ILE A 116 -0.37 -10.73 -2.41
C ILE A 116 -1.86 -10.73 -2.72
N ALA A 117 -2.68 -10.33 -1.74
CA ALA A 117 -4.09 -10.00 -1.91
C ALA A 117 -4.29 -8.48 -1.94
N LEU A 118 -5.41 -8.04 -2.50
CA LEU A 118 -5.90 -6.67 -2.38
C LEU A 118 -7.42 -6.66 -2.49
N HIS A 119 -8.03 -5.60 -1.98
CA HIS A 119 -9.42 -5.25 -2.28
C HIS A 119 -9.44 -4.05 -3.22
N VAL A 120 -10.35 -4.07 -4.18
CA VAL A 120 -10.54 -2.97 -5.13
C VAL A 120 -12.01 -2.88 -5.49
N GLU A 121 -12.55 -1.66 -5.48
CA GLU A 121 -13.92 -1.41 -5.93
C GLU A 121 -14.06 -1.62 -7.45
N PRO A 122 -15.21 -2.12 -7.95
CA PRO A 122 -15.37 -2.47 -9.36
C PRO A 122 -15.12 -1.31 -10.34
N ASP A 123 -15.43 -0.09 -9.93
CA ASP A 123 -15.31 1.15 -10.70
C ASP A 123 -13.96 1.87 -10.49
N ASN A 124 -13.12 1.38 -9.57
CA ASN A 124 -11.84 2.01 -9.28
C ASN A 124 -10.87 1.84 -10.48
N PRO A 125 -10.33 2.93 -11.04
CA PRO A 125 -9.49 2.88 -12.24
C PRO A 125 -8.19 2.08 -12.04
N ALA A 126 -7.72 1.91 -10.79
CA ALA A 126 -6.54 1.12 -10.47
C ALA A 126 -6.73 -0.39 -10.77
N LYS A 127 -7.97 -0.89 -10.86
CA LYS A 127 -8.26 -2.28 -11.22
C LYS A 127 -7.54 -2.72 -12.50
N LYS A 128 -7.48 -1.85 -13.51
CA LYS A 128 -6.78 -2.12 -14.78
C LYS A 128 -5.27 -2.29 -14.61
N LEU A 129 -4.67 -1.62 -13.64
CA LEU A 129 -3.26 -1.81 -13.31
C LEU A 129 -3.06 -3.20 -12.70
N TYR A 130 -3.90 -3.59 -11.74
CA TYR A 130 -3.81 -4.88 -11.06
C TYR A 130 -3.99 -6.06 -12.02
N GLU A 131 -4.98 -5.99 -12.92
CA GLU A 131 -5.19 -7.02 -13.93
C GLU A 131 -3.99 -7.15 -14.88
N ARG A 132 -3.39 -6.02 -15.30
CA ARG A 132 -2.22 -6.03 -16.20
C ARG A 132 -1.00 -6.69 -15.58
N ILE A 133 -0.81 -6.54 -14.28
CA ILE A 133 0.34 -7.12 -13.56
C ILE A 133 0.05 -8.54 -13.04
N GLY A 134 -1.11 -9.11 -13.35
CA GLY A 134 -1.43 -10.51 -13.09
C GLY A 134 -2.30 -10.81 -11.87
N PHE A 135 -2.88 -9.81 -11.21
CA PHE A 135 -3.91 -10.07 -10.20
C PHE A 135 -5.15 -10.68 -10.85
N THR A 136 -5.71 -11.70 -10.21
CA THR A 136 -6.94 -12.38 -10.63
C THR A 136 -7.99 -12.34 -9.53
N ASN A 137 -9.27 -12.31 -9.89
CA ASN A 137 -10.37 -12.36 -8.93
C ASN A 137 -10.74 -13.80 -8.61
N LYS A 138 -10.25 -14.33 -7.48
CA LYS A 138 -10.55 -15.71 -7.05
C LYS A 138 -11.85 -15.82 -6.26
N TYR A 139 -12.14 -14.85 -5.40
CA TYR A 139 -13.28 -14.85 -4.49
C TYR A 139 -14.08 -13.56 -4.62
N LEU A 140 -15.36 -13.64 -4.25
CA LEU A 140 -16.18 -12.45 -3.98
C LEU A 140 -16.01 -12.07 -2.51
N GLU A 141 -15.90 -10.78 -2.24
CA GLU A 141 -15.94 -10.27 -0.87
C GLU A 141 -17.40 -10.24 -0.40
N MET A 142 -17.65 -10.78 0.79
CA MET A 142 -18.96 -10.74 1.45
C MET A 142 -18.77 -10.15 2.85
N ARG A 143 -19.30 -8.95 3.08
CA ARG A 143 -19.16 -8.22 4.35
C ARG A 143 -20.48 -8.12 5.11
N LEU A 144 -20.47 -8.51 6.39
CA LEU A 144 -21.53 -8.20 7.35
C LEU A 144 -21.04 -7.07 8.27
N THR A 145 -21.62 -5.89 8.13
CA THR A 145 -21.36 -4.76 9.03
C THR A 145 -22.23 -4.89 10.28
N LYS A 146 -21.65 -4.71 11.46
CA LYS A 146 -22.34 -4.72 12.75
C LYS A 146 -22.11 -3.42 13.50
#